data_AF-A0A7J7RXZ5-F1
#
_entry.id   AF-A0A7J7RXZ5-F1
#
_cell.length_a   1.000
_cell.length_b   1.000
_cell.length_c   1.000
_cell.angle_alpha   90.00
_cell.angle_beta   90.00
_cell.angle_gamma   90.00
#
_symmetry.space_group_name_H-M   'P 1'
#
loop_
_entity.id
_entity.type
_entity.pdbx_description
1 polymer ?
#
loop_
_entity_poly.entity_id
_entity_poly.type
_entity_poly.pdbx_seq_one_letter_code
_entity_poly.pdbx_strand_id
1 'polypeptide(L)'
;MELKMLQSQSGPAEQSVLLSREEVSALRLKIEELEGERSRLEEEKKKLEVQLEQLTLVGDYDQSKTKVLHLAVNPASEARQGLRQDQARLQEECERLRTLLGTLERGGPVPAGLEASCLPSSKEVAELKKQVESAELKNQRLKEVFQTKIQEFRKVCYTLTGYQVDITRESQYRLTSMYAEHKDDCLIFKATGPSGTTMQLLETEFSRTVPELIELHLLRQDSIPAFLSALTLELFSRQTLA
;
A
#
# COMPACT_ATOMS: atom_id res chain seq x y z
N MET A 1 101.62 -10.93 -71.55
CA MET A 1 100.70 -12.02 -71.14
C MET A 1 101.04 -12.46 -69.71
N GLU A 2 100.78 -11.64 -68.70
CA GLU A 2 101.04 -12.05 -67.29
C GLU A 2 99.89 -11.75 -66.31
N LEU A 3 98.86 -10.99 -66.73
CA LEU A 3 97.68 -10.74 -65.89
C LEU A 3 96.64 -11.88 -65.90
N LYS A 4 96.88 -12.98 -66.62
CA LYS A 4 96.02 -14.18 -66.61
C LYS A 4 96.53 -15.33 -65.73
N MET A 5 97.71 -15.20 -65.12
CA MET A 5 98.34 -16.27 -64.33
C MET A 5 98.20 -16.11 -62.81
N LEU A 6 97.72 -14.96 -62.33
CA LEU A 6 97.53 -14.70 -60.89
C LEU A 6 96.13 -15.04 -60.36
N GLN A 7 95.20 -15.47 -61.22
CA GLN A 7 93.88 -15.95 -60.79
C GLN A 7 93.82 -17.47 -60.56
N SER A 8 94.87 -18.22 -60.88
CA SER A 8 94.87 -19.69 -60.84
C SER A 8 95.61 -20.31 -59.64
N GLN A 9 96.02 -19.51 -58.64
CA GLN A 9 96.71 -20.02 -57.44
C GLN A 9 96.02 -19.66 -56.10
N SER A 10 94.69 -19.60 -56.03
CA SER A 10 94.02 -19.78 -54.73
C SER A 10 93.94 -21.28 -54.42
N GLY A 11 94.78 -21.73 -53.49
CA GLY A 11 94.85 -23.13 -53.10
C GLY A 11 93.60 -23.60 -52.34
N PRO A 12 93.38 -24.93 -52.25
CA PRO A 12 92.19 -25.53 -51.63
C PRO A 12 92.04 -25.21 -50.12
N ALA A 13 93.10 -24.74 -49.46
CA ALA A 13 93.10 -24.35 -48.05
C ALA A 13 92.44 -22.99 -47.78
N GLU A 14 92.60 -22.00 -48.66
CA GLU A 14 91.92 -20.70 -48.50
C GLU A 14 90.44 -20.80 -48.91
N GLN A 15 90.13 -21.66 -49.90
CA GLN A 15 88.76 -21.95 -50.29
C GLN A 15 87.98 -22.66 -49.18
N SER A 16 88.59 -23.61 -48.46
CA SER A 16 87.94 -24.28 -47.32
C SER A 16 87.71 -23.38 -46.10
N VAL A 17 88.63 -22.45 -45.81
CA VAL A 17 88.43 -21.44 -44.75
C VAL A 17 87.35 -20.43 -45.13
N LEU A 18 87.26 -20.00 -46.39
CA LEU A 18 86.19 -19.13 -46.86
C LEU A 18 84.82 -19.83 -46.86
N LEU A 19 84.75 -21.07 -47.31
CA LEU A 19 83.53 -21.90 -47.24
C LEU A 19 83.06 -22.10 -45.79
N SER A 20 83.97 -22.38 -44.85
CA SER A 20 83.61 -22.50 -43.43
C SER A 20 83.15 -21.19 -42.80
N ARG A 21 83.70 -20.04 -43.24
CA ARG A 21 83.26 -18.71 -42.80
C ARG A 21 81.89 -18.35 -43.38
N GLU A 22 81.63 -18.72 -44.63
CA GLU A 22 80.33 -18.58 -45.28
C GLU A 22 79.28 -19.47 -44.60
N GLU A 23 79.62 -20.72 -44.26
CA GLU A 23 78.77 -21.62 -43.46
C GLU A 23 78.49 -21.05 -42.07
N VAL A 24 79.50 -20.53 -41.36
CA VAL A 24 79.31 -19.86 -40.07
C VAL A 24 78.43 -18.62 -40.22
N SER A 25 78.55 -17.86 -41.31
CA SER A 25 77.69 -16.70 -41.57
C SER A 25 76.26 -17.11 -41.91
N ALA A 26 76.05 -18.20 -42.66
CA ALA A 26 74.75 -18.76 -42.97
C ALA A 26 74.08 -19.34 -41.71
N LEU A 27 74.84 -20.01 -40.84
CA LEU A 27 74.35 -20.49 -39.55
C LEU A 27 74.00 -19.33 -38.61
N ARG A 28 74.78 -18.24 -38.58
CA ARG A 28 74.45 -17.04 -37.80
C ARG A 28 73.17 -16.37 -38.30
N LEU A 29 73.01 -16.21 -39.61
CA LEU A 29 71.77 -15.72 -40.21
C LEU A 29 70.60 -16.65 -39.85
N LYS A 30 70.81 -17.97 -39.87
CA LYS A 30 69.77 -18.92 -39.50
C LYS A 30 69.40 -18.85 -38.02
N ILE A 31 70.36 -18.60 -37.14
CA ILE A 31 70.12 -18.37 -35.71
C ILE A 31 69.29 -17.09 -35.53
N GLU A 32 69.66 -15.99 -36.19
CA GLU A 32 68.90 -14.74 -36.13
C GLU A 32 67.45 -14.90 -36.65
N GLU A 33 67.25 -15.65 -37.76
CA GLU A 33 65.91 -16.00 -38.25
C GLU A 33 65.11 -16.79 -37.21
N LEU A 34 65.71 -17.83 -36.63
CA LEU A 34 65.05 -18.69 -35.64
C LEU A 34 64.73 -17.93 -34.34
N GLU A 35 65.59 -16.99 -33.93
CA GLU A 35 65.33 -16.09 -32.80
C GLU A 35 64.18 -15.13 -33.11
N GLY A 36 64.11 -14.62 -34.34
CA GLY A 36 62.98 -13.83 -34.84
C GLY A 36 61.66 -14.62 -34.85
N GLU A 37 61.67 -15.86 -35.34
CA GLU A 37 60.50 -16.74 -35.32
C GLU A 37 60.08 -17.09 -33.88
N ARG A 38 61.04 -17.38 -33.01
CA ARG A 38 60.78 -17.69 -31.60
C ARG A 38 60.13 -16.49 -30.88
N SER A 39 60.64 -15.27 -31.08
CA SER A 39 60.05 -14.08 -30.46
C SER A 39 58.62 -13.82 -30.94
N ARG A 40 58.33 -14.00 -32.23
CA ARG A 40 56.96 -13.93 -32.78
C ARG A 40 56.04 -14.96 -32.15
N LEU A 41 56.49 -16.22 -32.05
CA LEU A 41 55.72 -17.30 -31.42
C LEU A 41 55.48 -17.03 -29.93
N GLU A 42 56.45 -16.45 -29.21
CA GLU A 42 56.29 -16.07 -27.81
C GLU A 42 55.23 -14.96 -27.63
N GLU A 43 55.17 -13.98 -28.52
CA GLU A 43 54.12 -12.94 -28.51
C GLU A 43 52.74 -13.51 -28.83
N GLU A 44 52.63 -14.38 -29.82
CA GLU A 44 51.39 -15.07 -30.17
C GLU A 44 50.90 -15.95 -29.01
N LYS A 45 51.81 -16.70 -28.38
CA LYS A 45 51.50 -17.49 -27.19
C LYS A 45 50.95 -16.62 -26.07
N LYS A 46 51.58 -15.49 -25.74
CA LYS A 46 51.09 -14.57 -24.71
C LYS A 46 49.69 -14.04 -25.04
N LYS A 47 49.43 -13.69 -26.30
CA LYS A 47 48.08 -13.24 -26.74
C LYS A 47 47.04 -14.34 -26.54
N LEU A 48 47.38 -15.58 -26.91
CA LEU A 48 46.50 -16.74 -26.74
C LEU A 48 46.28 -17.09 -25.26
N GLU A 49 47.30 -16.97 -24.42
CA GLU A 49 47.19 -17.18 -22.97
C GLU A 49 46.23 -16.17 -22.34
N VAL A 50 46.34 -14.88 -22.67
CA VAL A 50 45.41 -13.85 -22.20
C VAL A 50 43.98 -14.12 -22.69
N GLN A 51 43.80 -14.56 -23.93
CA GLN A 51 42.47 -14.92 -24.44
C GLN A 51 41.88 -16.12 -23.70
N LEU A 52 42.69 -17.14 -23.41
CA LEU A 52 42.27 -18.31 -22.63
C LEU A 52 41.91 -17.93 -21.19
N GLU A 53 42.67 -17.05 -20.56
CA GLU A 53 42.36 -16.55 -19.22
C GLU A 53 41.03 -15.78 -19.21
N GLN A 54 40.79 -14.93 -20.21
CA GLN A 54 39.51 -14.23 -20.37
C GLN A 54 38.35 -15.19 -20.54
N LEU A 55 38.51 -16.21 -21.39
CA LEU A 55 37.48 -17.25 -21.58
C LEU A 55 37.24 -18.05 -20.29
N THR A 56 38.30 -18.37 -19.56
CA THR A 56 38.20 -19.08 -18.27
C THR A 56 37.47 -18.25 -17.22
N LEU A 57 37.67 -16.92 -17.19
CA LEU A 57 36.94 -16.00 -16.31
C LEU A 57 35.44 -15.94 -16.63
N VAL A 58 35.07 -16.11 -17.90
CA VAL A 58 33.66 -16.20 -18.35
C VAL A 58 33.06 -17.59 -18.07
N GLY A 59 33.88 -18.57 -17.68
CA GLY A 59 33.48 -19.94 -17.37
C GLY A 59 33.49 -20.86 -18.58
N ASP A 60 34.28 -20.56 -19.61
CA ASP A 60 34.51 -21.46 -20.74
C ASP A 60 35.32 -22.68 -20.32
N TYR A 61 35.08 -23.81 -20.98
CA TYR A 61 35.70 -25.09 -20.60
C TYR A 61 35.96 -25.98 -21.81
N ASP A 62 37.03 -26.77 -21.71
CA ASP A 62 37.40 -27.76 -22.72
C ASP A 62 36.48 -28.98 -22.67
N GLN A 63 35.64 -29.15 -23.69
CA GLN A 63 34.66 -30.25 -23.80
C GLN A 63 35.31 -31.65 -23.86
N SER A 64 36.59 -31.74 -24.26
CA SER A 64 37.30 -33.01 -24.31
C SER A 64 37.74 -33.50 -22.92
N LYS A 65 37.95 -32.58 -21.98
CA LYS A 65 38.46 -32.87 -20.63
C LYS A 65 37.39 -32.76 -19.55
N THR A 66 36.42 -31.87 -19.73
CA THR A 66 35.47 -31.51 -18.68
C THR A 66 34.05 -31.61 -19.19
N LYS A 67 33.21 -32.35 -18.45
CA LYS A 67 31.78 -32.44 -18.69
C LYS A 67 31.02 -31.74 -17.57
N VAL A 68 30.23 -30.74 -17.91
CA VAL A 68 29.38 -30.02 -16.95
C VAL A 68 28.09 -30.80 -16.75
N LEU A 69 27.76 -31.08 -15.49
CA LEU A 69 26.53 -31.77 -15.09
C LEU A 69 25.74 -30.85 -14.16
N HIS A 70 24.42 -30.88 -14.29
CA HIS A 70 23.49 -30.24 -13.36
C HIS A 70 22.31 -31.17 -13.11
N LEU A 71 21.59 -30.95 -12.02
CA LEU A 71 20.36 -31.68 -11.75
C LEU A 71 19.34 -31.40 -12.87
N ALA A 72 18.69 -32.47 -13.35
CA ALA A 72 17.63 -32.36 -14.36
C ALA A 72 16.46 -31.53 -13.84
N VAL A 73 16.13 -31.71 -12.56
CA VAL A 73 15.20 -30.87 -11.81
C VAL A 73 16.02 -29.91 -10.97
N ASN A 74 16.12 -28.66 -11.43
CA ASN A 74 16.77 -27.58 -10.71
C ASN A 74 15.80 -26.39 -10.52
N PRO A 75 16.06 -25.50 -9.55
CA PRO A 75 15.18 -24.36 -9.31
C PRO A 75 14.95 -23.48 -10.55
N ALA A 76 15.95 -23.35 -11.43
CA ALA A 76 15.81 -22.59 -12.68
C ALA A 76 14.90 -23.29 -13.71
N SER A 77 14.91 -24.63 -13.79
CA SER A 77 14.00 -25.39 -14.64
C SER A 77 12.58 -25.35 -14.11
N GLU A 78 12.39 -25.42 -12.79
CA GLU A 78 11.08 -25.29 -12.16
C GLU A 78 10.50 -23.89 -12.37
N ALA A 79 11.30 -22.84 -12.17
CA ALA A 79 10.88 -21.47 -12.44
C ALA A 79 10.50 -21.26 -13.93
N ARG A 80 11.29 -21.82 -14.87
CA ARG A 80 10.95 -21.79 -16.30
C ARG A 80 9.68 -22.56 -16.61
N GLN A 81 9.44 -23.68 -15.94
CA GLN A 81 8.21 -24.47 -16.11
C GLN A 81 7.00 -23.71 -15.56
N GLY A 82 7.12 -23.11 -14.37
CA GLY A 82 6.09 -22.26 -13.78
C GLY A 82 5.72 -21.10 -14.70
N LEU A 83 6.71 -20.37 -15.21
CA LEU A 83 6.49 -19.29 -16.18
C LEU A 83 5.74 -19.78 -17.44
N ARG A 84 6.10 -20.95 -17.97
CA ARG A 84 5.40 -21.54 -19.12
C ARG A 84 3.96 -21.91 -18.80
N GLN A 85 3.71 -22.46 -17.61
CA GLN A 85 2.36 -22.79 -17.15
C GLN A 85 1.51 -21.54 -16.97
N ASP A 86 2.07 -20.47 -16.39
CA ASP A 86 1.37 -19.21 -16.21
C ASP A 86 1.08 -18.54 -17.55
N GLN A 87 2.02 -18.58 -18.49
CA GLN A 87 1.78 -18.10 -19.86
C GLN A 87 0.68 -18.90 -20.56
N ALA A 88 0.67 -20.23 -20.41
CA ALA A 88 -0.39 -21.08 -20.98
C ALA A 88 -1.75 -20.76 -20.36
N ARG A 89 -1.84 -20.63 -19.03
CA ARG A 89 -3.08 -20.23 -18.34
C ARG A 89 -3.58 -18.87 -18.81
N LEU A 90 -2.67 -17.90 -18.92
CA LEU A 90 -3.02 -16.56 -19.38
C LEU A 90 -3.51 -16.57 -20.84
N GLN A 91 -2.91 -17.39 -21.70
CA GLN A 91 -3.36 -17.58 -23.09
C GLN A 91 -4.76 -18.19 -23.14
N GLU A 92 -5.02 -19.25 -22.37
CA GLU A 92 -6.33 -19.88 -22.25
C GLU A 92 -7.40 -18.90 -21.76
N GLU A 93 -7.09 -18.09 -20.74
CA GLU A 93 -7.99 -17.05 -20.23
C GLU A 93 -8.24 -15.95 -21.27
N CYS A 94 -7.21 -15.51 -21.97
CA CYS A 94 -7.34 -14.53 -23.06
C CYS A 94 -8.24 -15.06 -24.17
N GLU A 95 -8.08 -16.31 -24.57
CA GLU A 95 -8.93 -16.95 -25.58
C GLU A 95 -10.38 -17.10 -25.10
N ARG A 96 -10.59 -17.50 -23.84
CA ARG A 96 -11.91 -17.56 -23.22
C ARG A 96 -12.59 -16.19 -23.16
N LEU A 97 -11.85 -15.13 -22.83
CA LEU A 97 -12.39 -13.77 -22.80
C LEU A 97 -12.68 -13.25 -24.20
N ARG A 98 -11.81 -13.53 -25.19
CA ARG A 98 -12.04 -13.16 -26.59
C ARG A 98 -13.28 -13.86 -27.17
N THR A 99 -13.44 -15.15 -26.93
CA THR A 99 -14.62 -15.90 -27.38
C THR A 99 -15.89 -15.36 -26.75
N LEU A 100 -15.87 -15.06 -25.44
CA LEU A 100 -16.96 -14.40 -24.76
C LEU A 100 -17.30 -13.04 -25.40
N LEU A 101 -16.32 -12.13 -25.53
CA LEU A 101 -16.56 -10.81 -26.09
C LEU A 101 -17.18 -10.91 -27.48
N GLY A 102 -16.69 -11.83 -28.31
CA GLY A 102 -17.29 -12.10 -29.61
C GLY A 102 -18.72 -12.67 -29.57
N THR A 103 -19.15 -13.31 -28.48
CA THR A 103 -20.57 -13.71 -28.29
C THR A 103 -21.43 -12.54 -27.83
N LEU A 104 -20.90 -11.68 -26.97
CA LEU A 104 -21.59 -10.48 -26.46
C LEU A 104 -21.76 -9.42 -27.57
N GLU A 105 -20.73 -9.18 -28.37
CA GLU A 105 -20.77 -8.25 -29.51
C GLU A 105 -21.78 -8.69 -30.59
N ARG A 106 -22.02 -10.01 -30.72
CA ARG A 106 -23.06 -10.56 -31.60
C ARG A 106 -24.48 -10.52 -30.99
N GLY A 107 -24.65 -9.91 -29.82
CA GLY A 107 -25.94 -9.83 -29.13
C GLY A 107 -26.43 -11.16 -28.56
N GLY A 108 -25.52 -12.14 -28.37
CA GLY A 108 -25.83 -13.41 -27.74
C GLY A 108 -26.04 -13.28 -26.23
N PRO A 109 -26.82 -14.18 -25.61
CA PRO A 109 -26.98 -14.19 -24.16
C PRO A 109 -25.63 -14.43 -23.46
N VAL A 110 -25.36 -13.65 -22.42
CA VAL A 110 -24.14 -13.74 -21.61
C VAL A 110 -24.01 -15.17 -21.05
N PRO A 111 -22.91 -15.90 -21.33
CA PRO A 111 -22.67 -17.20 -20.73
C PRO A 111 -22.60 -17.11 -19.21
N ALA A 112 -23.36 -17.94 -18.50
CA ALA A 112 -23.49 -17.97 -17.04
C ALA A 112 -22.17 -18.15 -16.24
N GLY A 113 -21.05 -18.40 -16.92
CA GLY A 113 -19.72 -18.61 -16.32
C GLY A 113 -18.93 -17.34 -15.97
N LEU A 114 -19.40 -16.14 -16.34
CA LEU A 114 -18.75 -14.87 -15.94
C LEU A 114 -19.29 -14.24 -14.67
N GLU A 115 -20.50 -14.62 -14.29
CA GLU A 115 -21.10 -14.22 -13.02
C GLU A 115 -20.43 -14.93 -11.83
N ALA A 116 -19.58 -15.94 -12.07
CA ALA A 116 -19.06 -16.83 -11.03
C ALA A 116 -17.62 -16.54 -10.57
N SER A 117 -16.81 -15.81 -11.33
CA SER A 117 -15.38 -15.62 -11.00
C SER A 117 -15.01 -14.23 -10.49
N CYS A 118 -15.92 -13.26 -10.54
CA CYS A 118 -15.72 -11.90 -10.03
C CYS A 118 -16.77 -11.47 -9.01
N LEU A 119 -17.67 -12.39 -8.63
CA LEU A 119 -18.69 -12.15 -7.60
C LEU A 119 -18.51 -13.23 -6.54
N PRO A 120 -18.55 -12.89 -5.24
CA PRO A 120 -18.69 -13.90 -4.20
C PRO A 120 -19.88 -14.78 -4.57
N SER A 121 -19.78 -16.09 -4.33
CA SER A 121 -20.84 -17.07 -4.61
C SER A 121 -22.20 -16.43 -4.32
N SER A 122 -23.14 -16.44 -5.27
CA SER A 122 -24.46 -15.77 -5.15
C SER A 122 -25.16 -16.08 -3.80
N LYS A 123 -24.86 -17.24 -3.22
CA LYS A 123 -25.28 -17.67 -1.88
C LYS A 123 -24.63 -16.87 -0.75
N GLU A 124 -23.32 -16.63 -0.82
CA GLU A 124 -22.54 -15.82 0.13
C GLU A 124 -22.95 -14.35 0.09
N VAL A 125 -23.22 -13.79 -1.10
CA VAL A 125 -23.77 -12.44 -1.24
C VAL A 125 -25.17 -12.35 -0.63
N ALA A 126 -26.02 -13.35 -0.84
CA ALA A 126 -27.36 -13.38 -0.24
C ALA A 126 -27.30 -13.52 1.29
N GLU A 127 -26.34 -14.28 1.81
CA GLU A 127 -26.14 -14.45 3.25
C GLU A 127 -25.59 -13.18 3.90
N LEU A 128 -24.59 -12.54 3.29
CA LEU A 128 -24.05 -11.25 3.75
C LEU A 128 -25.11 -10.15 3.70
N LYS A 129 -25.93 -10.09 2.64
CA LYS A 129 -27.06 -9.14 2.56
C LYS A 129 -28.05 -9.36 3.70
N LYS A 130 -28.43 -10.62 3.98
CA LYS A 130 -29.28 -10.95 5.13
C LYS A 130 -28.64 -10.55 6.46
N GLN A 131 -27.32 -10.71 6.62
CA GLN A 131 -26.62 -10.29 7.82
C GLN A 131 -26.64 -8.77 8.00
N VAL A 132 -26.39 -8.01 6.92
CA VAL A 132 -26.48 -6.54 6.91
C VAL A 132 -27.89 -6.09 7.24
N GLU A 133 -28.91 -6.63 6.57
CA GLU A 133 -30.32 -6.33 6.87
C GLU A 133 -30.67 -6.63 8.33
N SER A 134 -30.18 -7.76 8.87
CA SER A 134 -30.40 -8.12 10.28
C SER A 134 -29.71 -7.16 11.25
N ALA A 135 -28.52 -6.66 10.91
CA ALA A 135 -27.76 -5.72 11.72
C ALA A 135 -28.38 -4.31 11.66
N GLU A 136 -28.83 -3.88 10.49
CA GLU A 136 -29.58 -2.63 10.29
C GLU A 136 -30.89 -2.66 11.09
N LEU A 137 -31.64 -3.76 11.03
CA LEU A 137 -32.87 -3.93 11.80
C LEU A 137 -32.61 -3.89 13.31
N LYS A 138 -31.53 -4.52 13.79
CA LYS A 138 -31.12 -4.44 15.20
C LYS A 138 -30.78 -3.01 15.60
N ASN A 139 -30.05 -2.27 14.77
CA ASN A 139 -29.71 -0.87 15.01
C ASN A 139 -30.94 0.04 15.01
N GLN A 140 -31.91 -0.21 14.12
CA GLN A 140 -33.19 0.52 14.11
C GLN A 140 -33.98 0.27 15.39
N ARG A 141 -34.16 -1.00 15.78
CA ARG A 141 -34.82 -1.36 17.05
C ARG A 141 -34.12 -0.75 18.26
N LEU A 142 -32.79 -0.73 18.28
CA LEU A 142 -32.03 -0.12 19.36
C LEU A 142 -32.29 1.40 19.45
N LYS A 143 -32.36 2.09 18.30
CA LYS A 143 -32.72 3.52 18.24
C LYS A 143 -34.14 3.77 18.74
N GLU A 144 -35.10 2.93 18.35
CA GLU A 144 -36.49 3.01 18.82
C GLU A 144 -36.61 2.81 20.33
N VAL A 145 -35.91 1.81 20.87
CA VAL A 145 -35.86 1.55 22.33
C VAL A 145 -35.22 2.72 23.06
N PHE A 146 -34.11 3.26 22.53
CA PHE A 146 -33.45 4.42 23.13
C PHE A 146 -34.38 5.65 23.13
N GLN A 147 -35.04 5.94 22.01
CA GLN A 147 -36.01 7.04 21.92
C GLN A 147 -37.16 6.85 22.91
N THR A 148 -37.72 5.63 22.99
CA THR A 148 -38.80 5.31 23.93
C THR A 148 -38.36 5.50 25.37
N LYS A 149 -37.15 5.05 25.72
CA LYS A 149 -36.60 5.18 27.08
C LYS A 149 -36.29 6.62 27.45
N ILE A 150 -35.75 7.41 26.53
CA ILE A 150 -35.52 8.84 26.75
C ILE A 150 -36.86 9.58 26.90
N GLN A 151 -37.88 9.26 26.08
CA GLN A 151 -39.21 9.86 26.23
C GLN A 151 -39.86 9.49 27.57
N GLU A 152 -39.75 8.22 27.99
CA GLU A 152 -40.21 7.74 29.29
C GLU A 152 -39.53 8.52 30.42
N PHE A 153 -38.20 8.64 30.38
CA PHE A 153 -37.43 9.41 31.35
C PHE A 153 -37.84 10.88 31.38
N ARG A 154 -37.98 11.51 30.21
CA ARG A 154 -38.41 12.91 30.10
C ARG A 154 -39.80 13.13 30.68
N LYS A 155 -40.74 12.19 30.46
CA LYS A 155 -42.08 12.24 31.04
C LYS A 155 -42.06 12.10 32.56
N VAL A 156 -41.24 11.19 33.09
CA VAL A 156 -41.05 11.02 34.53
C VAL A 156 -40.44 12.27 35.15
N CYS A 157 -39.36 12.81 34.57
CA CYS A 157 -38.77 14.07 35.02
C CYS A 157 -39.79 15.22 35.00
N TYR A 158 -40.53 15.38 33.91
CA TYR A 158 -41.58 16.41 33.82
C TYR A 158 -42.63 16.28 34.92
N THR A 159 -43.06 15.05 35.23
CA THR A 159 -44.07 14.80 36.27
C THR A 159 -43.52 15.02 37.69
N LEU A 160 -42.26 14.69 37.94
CA LEU A 160 -41.65 14.78 39.27
C LEU A 160 -41.13 16.18 39.60
N THR A 161 -40.49 16.83 38.64
CA THR A 161 -39.82 18.13 38.86
C THR A 161 -40.60 19.31 38.30
N GLY A 162 -41.63 19.06 37.46
CA GLY A 162 -42.38 20.11 36.77
C GLY A 162 -41.63 20.72 35.59
N TYR A 163 -40.47 20.18 35.19
CA TYR A 163 -39.69 20.71 34.07
C TYR A 163 -39.53 19.73 32.92
N GLN A 164 -39.88 20.18 31.71
CA GLN A 164 -39.63 19.47 30.47
C GLN A 164 -38.26 19.87 29.95
N VAL A 165 -37.33 18.91 29.89
CA VAL A 165 -35.95 19.12 29.40
C VAL A 165 -35.85 18.67 27.95
N ASP A 166 -35.67 19.62 27.02
CA ASP A 166 -35.48 19.42 25.59
C ASP A 166 -34.03 19.67 25.18
N ILE A 167 -33.46 18.79 24.37
CA ILE A 167 -32.11 18.99 23.80
C ILE A 167 -32.27 19.76 22.49
N THR A 168 -31.71 20.97 22.40
CA THR A 168 -31.78 21.80 21.19
C THR A 168 -30.59 21.51 20.26
N ARG A 169 -29.54 22.33 20.28
CA ARG A 169 -28.32 22.18 19.46
C ARG A 169 -27.09 22.35 20.34
N GLU A 170 -25.98 21.68 20.02
CA GLU A 170 -24.65 21.89 20.64
C GLU A 170 -24.66 21.99 22.18
N SER A 171 -25.10 20.93 22.86
CA SER A 171 -25.08 20.84 24.33
C SER A 171 -25.91 21.91 25.05
N GLN A 172 -26.95 22.41 24.40
CA GLN A 172 -27.95 23.30 24.99
C GLN A 172 -29.22 22.53 25.37
N TYR A 173 -29.65 22.74 26.61
CA TYR A 173 -30.82 22.15 27.23
C TYR A 173 -31.87 23.24 27.45
N ARG A 174 -33.00 23.12 26.76
CA ARG A 174 -34.18 23.95 26.94
C ARG A 174 -35.03 23.36 28.05
N LEU A 175 -35.33 24.16 29.06
CA LEU A 175 -36.23 23.81 30.14
C LEU A 175 -37.53 24.61 29.97
N THR A 176 -38.64 23.90 29.89
CA THR A 176 -39.99 24.47 29.89
C THR A 176 -40.68 24.05 31.18
N SER A 177 -41.19 25.02 31.94
CA SER A 177 -41.92 24.75 33.18
C SER A 177 -43.33 24.26 32.87
N MET A 178 -43.86 23.37 33.72
CA MET A 178 -45.26 22.92 33.71
C MET A 178 -46.23 24.08 33.97
N TYR A 179 -45.77 25.06 34.76
CA TYR A 179 -46.55 26.23 35.18
C TYR A 179 -46.17 27.48 34.37
N ALA A 180 -45.67 27.32 33.14
CA ALA A 180 -45.32 28.44 32.26
C ALA A 180 -46.58 29.24 31.88
N GLU A 181 -46.52 30.57 32.02
CA GLU A 181 -47.63 31.48 31.70
C GLU A 181 -47.84 31.59 30.18
N HIS A 182 -46.74 31.58 29.41
CA HIS A 182 -46.74 31.55 27.95
C HIS A 182 -45.99 30.32 27.40
N LYS A 183 -46.41 29.83 26.23
CA LYS A 183 -45.77 28.67 25.57
C LYS A 183 -44.33 28.92 25.14
N ASP A 184 -43.95 30.20 25.02
CA ASP A 184 -42.60 30.62 24.64
C ASP A 184 -41.68 30.81 25.84
N ASP A 185 -42.22 30.72 27.07
CA ASP A 185 -41.45 30.86 28.31
C ASP A 185 -40.57 29.62 28.51
N CYS A 186 -39.29 29.81 28.25
CA CYS A 186 -38.30 28.76 28.37
C CYS A 186 -36.98 29.30 28.90
N LEU A 187 -36.29 28.45 29.65
CA LEU A 187 -34.92 28.67 30.09
C LEU A 187 -33.99 27.85 29.21
N ILE A 188 -32.84 28.40 28.84
CA ILE A 188 -31.86 27.67 28.04
C ILE A 188 -30.58 27.58 28.85
N PHE A 189 -30.14 26.36 29.15
CA PHE A 189 -28.86 26.10 29.79
C PHE A 189 -27.89 25.53 28.78
N LYS A 190 -26.65 26.00 28.78
CA LYS A 190 -25.57 25.45 27.98
C LYS A 190 -24.58 24.75 28.89
N ALA A 191 -24.22 23.51 28.55
CA ALA A 191 -23.14 22.83 29.22
C ALA A 191 -21.79 23.42 28.76
N THR A 192 -21.03 23.97 29.70
CA THR A 192 -19.69 24.54 29.48
C THR A 192 -18.67 23.63 30.20
N GLY A 193 -17.49 23.42 29.58
CA GLY A 193 -16.40 22.62 30.16
C GLY A 193 -16.16 21.24 29.51
N PRO A 194 -14.99 20.61 29.73
CA PRO A 194 -14.51 19.42 29.01
C PRO A 194 -15.32 18.13 29.27
N SER A 195 -16.28 18.18 30.22
CA SER A 195 -17.13 17.03 30.59
C SER A 195 -18.60 17.40 30.76
N GLY A 196 -19.01 18.62 30.39
CA GLY A 196 -20.38 19.11 30.58
C GLY A 196 -20.80 19.31 32.04
N THR A 197 -19.84 19.40 32.97
CA THR A 197 -20.08 19.43 34.42
C THR A 197 -20.65 20.75 34.92
N THR A 198 -20.39 21.87 34.24
CA THR A 198 -20.96 23.17 34.62
C THR A 198 -22.00 23.61 33.60
N MET A 199 -23.17 24.01 34.10
CA MET A 199 -24.29 24.47 33.29
C MET A 199 -24.41 25.98 33.45
N GLN A 200 -24.42 26.72 32.35
CA GLN A 200 -24.58 28.17 32.34
C GLN A 200 -25.95 28.53 31.76
N LEU A 201 -26.68 29.39 32.45
CA LEU A 201 -27.95 29.93 31.95
C LEU A 201 -27.66 30.94 30.82
N LEU A 202 -28.33 30.78 29.69
CA LEU A 202 -28.37 31.77 28.62
C LEU A 202 -29.54 32.72 28.85
N GLU A 203 -29.33 33.98 28.50
CA GLU A 203 -30.39 34.98 28.54
C GLU A 203 -31.50 34.63 27.55
N THR A 204 -32.72 34.48 28.07
CA THR A 204 -33.96 34.32 27.31
C THR A 204 -34.94 35.43 27.70
N GLU A 205 -35.99 35.65 26.91
CA GLU A 205 -37.01 36.65 27.27
C GLU A 205 -37.66 36.34 28.62
N PHE A 206 -37.79 35.05 28.96
CA PHE A 206 -38.26 34.61 30.28
C PHE A 206 -37.21 34.81 31.38
N SER A 207 -35.91 34.65 31.12
CA SER A 207 -34.91 34.91 32.16
C SER A 207 -34.88 36.39 32.58
N ARG A 208 -35.31 37.30 31.70
CA ARG A 208 -35.41 38.74 32.00
C ARG A 208 -36.54 39.09 32.96
N THR A 209 -37.56 38.24 33.11
CA THR A 209 -38.69 38.49 34.01
C THR A 209 -38.40 38.08 35.45
N VAL A 210 -37.35 37.27 35.68
CA VAL A 210 -36.98 36.75 37.01
C VAL A 210 -35.51 37.07 37.41
N PRO A 211 -35.05 38.33 37.30
CA PRO A 211 -33.65 38.68 37.58
C PRO A 211 -33.27 38.49 39.05
N GLU A 212 -34.20 38.74 39.97
CA GLU A 212 -33.97 38.64 41.42
C GLU A 212 -33.69 37.19 41.85
N LEU A 213 -34.43 36.23 41.29
CA LEU A 213 -34.24 34.80 41.55
C LEU A 213 -32.91 34.30 40.96
N ILE A 214 -32.53 34.80 39.78
CA ILE A 214 -31.25 34.49 39.14
C ILE A 214 -30.09 35.03 39.97
N GLU A 215 -30.14 36.29 40.40
CA GLU A 215 -29.07 36.88 41.21
C GLU A 215 -28.89 36.15 42.54
N LEU A 216 -29.99 35.85 43.23
CA LEU A 216 -29.92 35.20 44.53
C LEU A 216 -29.45 33.74 44.43
N HIS A 217 -30.03 32.93 43.53
CA HIS A 217 -29.80 31.49 43.53
C HIS A 217 -28.68 31.04 42.58
N LEU A 218 -28.47 31.73 41.45
CA LEU A 218 -27.42 31.38 40.49
C LEU A 218 -26.12 32.17 40.73
N LEU A 219 -26.17 33.45 41.09
CA LEU A 219 -24.94 34.24 41.33
C LEU A 219 -24.42 34.16 42.77
N ARG A 220 -25.30 34.20 43.78
CA ARG A 220 -24.85 34.17 45.19
C ARG A 220 -24.74 32.75 45.76
N GLN A 221 -25.67 31.86 45.42
CA GLN A 221 -25.72 30.50 45.95
C GLN A 221 -25.12 29.43 45.01
N ASP A 222 -24.85 29.78 43.75
CA ASP A 222 -24.30 28.89 42.71
C ASP A 222 -25.01 27.52 42.61
N SER A 223 -26.35 27.53 42.73
CA SER A 223 -27.14 26.29 42.78
C SER A 223 -28.34 26.35 41.84
N ILE A 224 -28.22 25.65 40.70
CA ILE A 224 -29.29 25.49 39.72
C ILE A 224 -30.52 24.76 40.33
N PRO A 225 -30.36 23.68 41.13
CA PRO A 225 -31.50 23.05 41.77
C PRO A 225 -32.27 23.99 42.72
N ALA A 226 -31.56 24.85 43.47
CA ALA A 226 -32.21 25.84 44.34
C ALA A 226 -32.99 26.87 43.52
N PHE A 227 -32.39 27.37 42.43
CA PHE A 227 -33.04 28.29 41.49
C PHE A 227 -34.32 27.69 40.89
N LEU A 228 -34.24 26.49 40.30
CA LEU A 228 -35.40 25.85 39.66
C LEU A 228 -36.51 25.54 40.67
N SER A 229 -36.16 25.16 41.90
CA SER A 229 -37.16 24.92 42.96
C SER A 229 -37.89 26.19 43.35
N ALA A 230 -37.16 27.28 43.61
CA ALA A 230 -37.75 28.58 43.95
C ALA A 230 -38.61 29.12 42.80
N LEU A 231 -38.15 29.00 41.57
CA LEU A 231 -38.88 29.39 40.37
C LEU A 231 -40.17 28.58 40.18
N THR A 232 -40.14 27.28 40.48
CA THR A 232 -41.34 26.42 40.40
C THR A 232 -42.40 26.87 41.40
N LEU A 233 -42.01 27.19 42.63
CA LEU A 233 -42.92 27.68 43.66
C LEU A 233 -43.52 29.04 43.29
N GLU A 234 -42.71 29.94 42.73
CA GLU A 234 -43.15 31.26 42.27
C GLU A 234 -44.16 31.14 41.12
N LEU A 235 -43.85 30.34 40.08
CA LEU A 235 -44.75 30.12 38.95
C LEU A 235 -46.06 29.43 39.39
N PHE A 236 -45.96 28.46 40.30
CA PHE A 236 -47.14 27.80 40.87
C PHE A 236 -48.02 28.79 41.64
N SER A 237 -47.42 29.64 42.49
CA SER A 237 -48.12 30.68 43.24
C SER A 237 -48.89 31.62 42.30
N ARG A 238 -48.22 32.12 41.25
CA ARG A 238 -48.84 32.99 40.23
C ARG A 238 -50.01 32.33 39.52
N GLN A 239 -49.90 31.04 39.21
CA GLN A 239 -50.99 30.30 38.57
C GLN A 239 -52.16 30.02 39.51
N THR A 240 -51.92 29.90 40.83
CA THR A 240 -52.98 29.71 41.84
C THR A 240 -53.63 31.01 42.33
N LEU A 241 -53.00 32.15 42.10
CA LEU A 241 -53.52 33.48 42.47
C LEU A 241 -54.33 34.15 41.34
N ALA A 242 -54.42 33.51 40.16
CA ALA A 242 -55.25 33.91 39.03
C ALA A 242 -56.69 33.40 39.14
#